data_AF-A0A7S1Z693-F1
#
_entry.id   AF-A0A7S1Z693-F1
#
_cell.length_a   1.000
_cell.length_b   1.000
_cell.length_c   1.000
_cell.angle_alpha   90.00
_cell.angle_beta   90.00
_cell.angle_gamma   90.00
#
_symmetry.space_group_name_H-M   'P 1'
#
loop_
_entity.id
_entity.type
_entity.pdbx_description
1 polymer ?
#
loop_
_entity_poly.entity_id
_entity_poly.type
_entity_poly.pdbx_seq_one_letter_code
_entity_poly.pdbx_strand_id
1 'polypeptide(L)'
;DDDDDDDDDDERPPGFDLFSADERDPNDEFCLRLGGDGDGDDDTAGTTITLRGVRARNPHLLRSTGLTLWKGSEGLCEYLRANPRLVNGKDVVELGAGLGLCGIAAHRLGARNVVLTDGDTDALATMRRNIDANRDPSGGGGEICARQLLWG
;
A
#
# COMPACT_ATOMS: atom_id res chain seq x y z
N ASP A 1 -58.70 -20.57 -17.82
CA ASP A 1 -59.10 -19.25 -17.32
C ASP A 1 -58.47 -18.99 -15.96
N ASP A 2 -57.19 -18.72 -15.78
CA ASP A 2 -55.93 -18.90 -16.51
C ASP A 2 -54.89 -18.70 -15.39
N ASP A 3 -53.94 -19.63 -15.29
CA ASP A 3 -52.93 -19.64 -14.25
C ASP A 3 -51.99 -18.43 -14.36
N ASP A 4 -51.67 -17.86 -13.20
CA ASP A 4 -50.68 -16.82 -12.97
C ASP A 4 -49.27 -17.31 -13.37
N ASP A 5 -48.65 -16.67 -14.37
CA ASP A 5 -47.21 -16.75 -14.62
C ASP A 5 -46.66 -15.32 -14.82
N ASP A 6 -46.41 -14.64 -13.71
CA ASP A 6 -45.51 -13.46 -13.66
C ASP A 6 -44.06 -13.98 -13.78
N ASP A 7 -43.60 -14.17 -15.02
CA ASP A 7 -42.18 -14.33 -15.35
C ASP A 7 -41.47 -12.98 -15.13
N ASP A 8 -41.10 -12.70 -13.88
CA ASP A 8 -40.04 -11.73 -13.56
C ASP A 8 -38.71 -12.29 -14.11
N ASP A 9 -38.44 -11.96 -15.37
CA ASP A 9 -37.13 -12.12 -16.01
C ASP A 9 -36.08 -11.33 -15.21
N ASP A 10 -35.51 -11.99 -14.21
CA ASP A 10 -34.35 -11.56 -13.45
C ASP A 10 -33.11 -11.70 -14.36
N GLU A 11 -33.08 -10.91 -15.44
CA GLU A 11 -31.95 -10.75 -16.35
C GLU A 11 -30.80 -10.11 -15.57
N ARG A 12 -30.07 -10.95 -14.83
CA ARG A 12 -28.78 -10.58 -14.23
C ARG A 12 -27.87 -10.10 -15.36
N PRO A 13 -27.36 -8.86 -15.29
CA PRO A 13 -26.50 -8.34 -16.35
C PRO A 13 -25.26 -9.24 -16.47
N PRO A 14 -24.84 -9.59 -17.71
CA PRO A 14 -23.67 -10.43 -17.91
C PRO A 14 -22.45 -9.75 -17.28
N GLY A 15 -21.94 -10.35 -16.20
CA GLY A 15 -20.79 -9.84 -15.43
C GLY A 15 -21.07 -9.49 -13.96
N PHE A 16 -22.31 -9.58 -13.47
CA PHE A 16 -22.60 -9.43 -12.03
C PHE A 16 -22.68 -10.79 -11.35
N ASP A 17 -21.52 -11.39 -11.08
CA ASP A 17 -21.43 -12.52 -10.17
C ASP A 17 -20.92 -12.04 -8.81
N LEU A 18 -21.86 -11.82 -7.89
CA LEU A 18 -21.61 -11.39 -6.51
C LEU A 18 -20.71 -12.38 -5.73
N PHE A 19 -20.63 -13.64 -6.19
CA PHE A 19 -19.83 -14.71 -5.62
C PHE A 19 -18.67 -15.16 -6.53
N SER A 20 -18.50 -14.52 -7.70
CA SER A 20 -17.30 -14.74 -8.51
C SER A 20 -16.16 -14.33 -7.61
N ALA A 21 -15.32 -15.30 -7.28
CA ALA A 21 -14.10 -15.05 -6.56
C ALA A 21 -13.26 -14.17 -7.48
N ASP A 22 -13.47 -12.86 -7.32
CA ASP A 22 -12.71 -11.73 -7.78
C ASP A 22 -11.30 -12.24 -8.09
N GLU A 23 -10.97 -12.36 -9.38
CA GLU A 23 -9.65 -12.72 -9.92
C GLU A 23 -8.68 -11.60 -9.50
N ARG A 24 -8.41 -11.56 -8.20
CA ARG A 24 -7.62 -10.53 -7.55
C ARG A 24 -6.18 -10.92 -7.76
N ASP A 25 -5.48 -10.15 -8.58
CA ASP A 25 -4.04 -10.33 -8.73
C ASP A 25 -3.37 -9.90 -7.41
N PRO A 26 -2.70 -10.81 -6.68
CA PRO A 26 -1.93 -10.46 -5.50
C PRO A 26 -0.70 -9.58 -5.82
N ASN A 27 -0.47 -9.29 -7.10
CA ASN A 27 0.61 -8.46 -7.61
C ASN A 27 0.13 -7.15 -8.21
N ASP A 28 -1.11 -6.71 -7.95
CA ASP A 28 -1.58 -5.38 -8.34
C ASP A 28 -0.58 -4.32 -7.89
N GLU A 29 -0.28 -3.39 -8.80
CA GLU A 29 0.71 -2.36 -8.57
C GLU A 29 0.07 -1.06 -8.06
N PHE A 30 0.68 -0.49 -7.02
CA PHE A 30 0.39 0.84 -6.50
C PHE A 30 1.62 1.72 -6.67
N CYS A 31 1.43 2.93 -7.18
CA CYS A 31 2.51 3.86 -7.49
C CYS A 31 2.25 5.18 -6.78
N LEU A 32 3.17 5.60 -5.92
CA LEU A 32 3.15 6.89 -5.26
C LEU A 32 4.42 7.67 -5.64
N ARG A 33 4.26 8.90 -6.10
CA ARG A 33 5.40 9.79 -6.37
C ARG A 33 5.73 10.60 -5.12
N LEU A 34 6.97 10.53 -4.67
CA LEU A 34 7.53 11.43 -3.65
C LEU A 34 8.36 12.52 -4.34
N GLY A 35 7.81 13.73 -4.41
CA GLY A 35 8.49 14.90 -4.95
C GLY A 35 8.00 15.31 -6.34
N GLY A 36 8.13 16.60 -6.65
CA GLY A 36 7.77 17.21 -7.94
C GLY A 36 6.31 17.66 -8.05
N ASP A 37 6.02 18.87 -7.56
CA ASP A 37 4.81 19.64 -7.90
C ASP A 37 5.14 21.09 -8.32
N GLY A 38 6.42 21.41 -8.53
CA GLY A 38 6.91 22.78 -8.71
C GLY A 38 7.43 23.03 -10.12
N ASP A 39 6.99 24.14 -10.71
CA ASP A 39 7.48 24.76 -11.96
C ASP A 39 8.88 25.39 -11.76
N GLY A 40 9.76 24.70 -11.03
CA GLY A 40 11.05 25.22 -10.56
C GLY A 40 12.16 24.19 -10.70
N ASP A 41 13.32 24.68 -11.14
CA ASP A 41 14.62 24.00 -11.39
C ASP A 41 15.26 23.35 -10.13
N ASP A 42 14.48 22.76 -9.23
CA ASP A 42 15.01 21.97 -8.12
C ASP A 42 15.17 20.52 -8.55
N ASP A 43 16.42 20.10 -8.74
CA ASP A 43 16.89 18.79 -9.20
C ASP A 43 16.62 17.64 -8.20
N THR A 44 15.62 17.81 -7.32
CA THR A 44 15.10 16.75 -6.46
C THR A 44 14.29 15.80 -7.34
N ALA A 45 14.99 14.91 -8.05
CA ALA A 45 14.41 13.88 -8.89
C ALA A 45 13.28 13.16 -8.13
N GLY A 46 12.04 13.44 -8.54
CA GLY A 46 10.84 12.86 -7.96
C GLY A 46 10.99 11.35 -7.91
N THR A 47 10.94 10.81 -6.71
CA THR A 47 11.26 9.42 -6.45
C THR A 47 9.96 8.63 -6.33
N THR A 48 9.77 7.66 -7.22
CA THR A 48 8.58 6.82 -7.21
C THR A 48 8.73 5.65 -6.24
N ILE A 49 7.71 5.42 -5.42
CA ILE A 49 7.53 4.20 -4.63
C ILE A 49 6.52 3.31 -5.35
N THR A 50 6.93 2.06 -5.60
CA THR A 50 6.09 1.06 -6.25
C THR A 50 5.82 -0.09 -5.29
N LEU A 51 4.56 -0.41 -5.03
CA LEU A 51 4.15 -1.50 -4.15
C LEU A 51 3.33 -2.53 -4.89
N ARG A 52 3.48 -3.79 -4.50
CA ARG A 52 2.58 -4.87 -4.88
C ARG A 52 1.62 -5.17 -3.74
N GLY A 53 0.38 -5.52 -4.08
CA GLY A 53 -0.64 -5.96 -3.14
C GLY A 53 -1.90 -6.38 -3.87
N VAL A 54 -3.03 -6.39 -3.17
CA VAL A 54 -4.34 -6.69 -3.72
C VAL A 54 -5.14 -5.40 -3.81
N ARG A 55 -5.62 -5.03 -5.01
CA ARG A 55 -6.53 -3.89 -5.17
C ARG A 55 -7.93 -4.30 -4.71
N ALA A 56 -8.31 -3.85 -3.52
CA ALA A 56 -9.63 -4.13 -2.99
C ALA A 56 -10.66 -3.18 -3.59
N ARG A 57 -11.55 -3.69 -4.46
CA ARG A 57 -12.75 -2.94 -4.88
C ARG A 57 -13.76 -2.81 -3.73
N ASN A 58 -13.77 -3.80 -2.83
CA ASN A 58 -14.49 -3.76 -1.56
C ASN A 58 -13.58 -4.30 -0.43
N PRO A 59 -13.06 -3.43 0.46
CA PRO A 59 -12.14 -3.82 1.54
C PRO A 59 -12.68 -4.90 2.47
N HIS A 60 -14.01 -5.03 2.60
CA HIS A 60 -14.65 -6.02 3.46
C HIS A 60 -14.55 -7.45 2.92
N LEU A 61 -14.17 -7.63 1.65
CA LEU A 61 -13.99 -8.94 1.02
C LEU A 61 -12.55 -9.45 1.05
N LEU A 62 -11.64 -8.67 1.66
CA LEU A 62 -10.25 -9.07 1.81
C LEU A 62 -10.11 -10.14 2.90
N ARG A 63 -9.37 -11.20 2.58
CA ARG A 63 -8.96 -12.21 3.58
C ARG A 63 -8.07 -11.59 4.66
N SER A 64 -7.33 -10.54 4.30
CA SER A 64 -6.56 -9.70 5.21
C SER A 64 -6.58 -8.25 4.75
N THR A 65 -6.87 -7.34 5.68
CA THR A 65 -6.86 -5.89 5.43
C THR A 65 -5.47 -5.32 5.21
N GLY A 66 -4.41 -6.04 5.60
CA GLY A 66 -3.01 -5.64 5.43
C GLY A 66 -2.49 -5.79 4.00
N LEU A 67 -3.23 -6.47 3.12
CA LEU A 67 -2.83 -6.73 1.73
C LEU A 67 -3.24 -5.63 0.75
N THR A 68 -3.90 -4.57 1.19
CA THR A 68 -4.32 -3.46 0.32
C THR A 68 -3.79 -2.13 0.81
N LEU A 69 -3.78 -1.13 -0.08
CA LEU A 69 -3.40 0.22 0.27
C LEU A 69 -4.61 1.03 0.75
N TRP A 70 -4.42 1.74 1.87
CA TRP A 70 -5.44 2.61 2.45
C TRP A 70 -5.13 4.07 2.12
N LYS A 71 -6.16 4.86 1.80
CA LYS A 71 -6.02 6.30 1.52
C LYS A 71 -5.33 7.09 2.64
N GLY A 72 -5.46 6.63 3.89
CA GLY A 72 -4.74 7.23 5.03
C GLY A 72 -3.23 7.15 4.89
N SER A 73 -2.70 6.08 4.30
CA SER A 73 -1.26 5.91 4.04
C SER A 73 -0.76 6.93 3.02
N GLU A 74 -1.52 7.17 1.94
CA GLU A 74 -1.19 8.20 0.94
C GLU A 74 -1.16 9.60 1.58
N GLY A 75 -2.17 9.94 2.38
CA GLY A 75 -2.22 11.23 3.09
C GLY A 75 -1.06 11.42 4.07
N LEU A 76 -0.65 10.36 4.78
CA LEU A 76 0.51 10.41 5.68
C LEU A 76 1.81 10.60 4.90
N CYS A 77 1.99 9.89 3.78
CA CYS A 77 3.17 10.06 2.92
C CYS A 77 3.29 11.48 2.38
N GLU A 78 2.17 12.07 1.95
CA GLU A 78 2.14 13.46 1.50
C GLU A 78 2.51 14.43 2.63
N TYR A 79 1.99 14.20 3.84
CA TYR A 79 2.37 15.00 5.01
C TYR A 79 3.86 14.87 5.35
N LEU A 80 4.42 13.66 5.32
CA LEU A 80 5.84 13.43 5.55
C LEU A 80 6.71 14.06 4.46
N ARG A 81 6.28 14.00 3.20
CA ARG A 81 6.95 14.66 2.06
C ARG A 81 7.01 16.17 2.25
N ALA A 82 5.92 16.79 2.69
CA ALA A 82 5.89 18.22 3.01
C ALA A 82 6.74 18.57 4.25
N ASN A 83 7.02 17.59 5.12
CA ASN A 83 7.70 17.78 6.40
C ASN A 83 8.84 16.76 6.62
N PRO A 84 9.86 16.66 5.75
CA PRO A 84 10.85 15.59 5.78
C PRO A 84 11.68 15.59 7.07
N ARG A 85 11.82 16.74 7.73
CA ARG A 85 12.50 16.90 9.04
C ARG A 85 11.87 16.07 10.16
N LEU A 86 10.62 15.62 9.98
CA LEU A 86 9.96 14.74 10.94
C LEU A 86 10.63 13.37 11.01
N VAL A 87 11.24 12.90 9.92
CA VAL A 87 11.84 11.56 9.81
C VAL A 87 13.33 11.58 9.47
N ASN A 88 13.83 12.61 8.78
CA ASN A 88 15.21 12.69 8.32
C ASN A 88 16.22 12.52 9.48
N GLY A 89 17.12 11.55 9.34
CA GLY A 89 18.16 11.20 10.32
C GLY A 89 17.66 10.49 11.58
N LYS A 90 16.39 10.08 11.65
CA LYS A 90 15.78 9.47 12.85
C LYS A 90 15.55 7.97 12.70
N ASP A 91 15.37 7.30 13.84
CA ASP A 91 14.88 5.92 13.89
C ASP A 91 13.34 5.95 13.91
N VAL A 92 12.72 5.19 13.02
CA VAL A 92 11.28 5.17 12.77
C VAL A 92 10.77 3.74 12.94
N VAL A 93 9.65 3.61 13.67
CA VAL A 93 8.88 2.37 13.73
C VAL A 93 7.48 2.64 13.18
N GLU A 94 7.00 1.78 12.29
CA GLU A 94 5.64 1.82 11.77
C GLU A 94 4.84 0.64 12.33
N LEU A 95 3.68 0.93 12.92
CA LEU A 95 2.76 -0.06 13.49
C LEU A 95 1.60 -0.30 12.52
N GLY A 96 1.32 -1.56 12.20
CA GLY A 96 0.26 -1.91 11.24
C GLY A 96 0.59 -1.43 9.83
N ALA A 97 1.81 -1.72 9.38
CA ALA A 97 2.39 -1.18 8.16
C ALA A 97 1.77 -1.75 6.87
N GLY A 98 1.06 -2.89 6.92
CA GLY A 98 0.42 -3.51 5.75
C GLY A 98 1.41 -3.73 4.59
N LEU A 99 1.20 -3.02 3.47
CA LEU A 99 2.09 -3.08 2.30
C LEU A 99 3.42 -2.32 2.48
N GLY A 100 3.53 -1.46 3.51
CA GLY A 100 4.74 -0.76 3.91
C GLY A 100 4.96 0.63 3.29
N LEU A 101 3.90 1.26 2.77
CA LEU A 101 4.03 2.54 2.05
C LEU A 101 4.71 3.64 2.89
N CYS A 102 4.23 3.88 4.11
CA CYS A 102 4.69 5.02 4.90
C CYS A 102 6.11 4.82 5.43
N GLY A 103 6.48 3.60 5.84
CA GLY A 103 7.84 3.27 6.23
C GLY A 103 8.83 3.36 5.07
N ILE A 104 8.47 2.89 3.88
CA ILE A 104 9.29 3.06 2.67
C ILE A 104 9.44 4.55 2.32
N ALA A 105 8.36 5.34 2.45
CA ALA A 105 8.43 6.78 2.26
C ALA A 105 9.36 7.45 3.28
N ALA A 106 9.24 7.12 4.57
CA ALA A 106 10.12 7.64 5.61
C ALA A 106 11.60 7.30 5.33
N HIS A 107 11.87 6.08 4.86
CA HIS A 107 13.20 5.65 4.45
C HIS A 107 13.74 6.49 3.28
N ARG A 108 12.94 6.70 2.22
CA ARG A 108 13.30 7.55 1.07
C ARG A 108 13.47 9.04 1.44
N LEU A 109 12.80 9.50 2.50
CA LEU A 109 12.92 10.86 3.05
C LEU A 109 14.10 11.01 4.03
N GLY A 110 14.97 10.01 4.14
CA GLY A 110 16.24 10.09 4.88
C GLY A 110 16.18 9.57 6.31
N ALA A 111 15.17 8.80 6.69
CA ALA A 111 15.20 8.10 7.99
C ALA A 111 16.45 7.21 8.10
N ARG A 112 17.07 7.22 9.28
CA ARG A 112 18.31 6.48 9.57
C ARG A 112 18.06 4.98 9.69
N ASN A 113 17.03 4.60 10.44
CA ASN A 113 16.60 3.21 10.59
C ASN A 113 15.08 3.16 10.54
N VAL A 114 14.52 2.23 9.78
CA VAL A 114 13.07 2.03 9.66
C VAL A 114 12.71 0.58 9.95
N VAL A 115 11.84 0.36 10.92
CA VAL A 115 11.26 -0.95 11.24
C VAL A 115 9.78 -0.91 10.95
N LEU A 116 9.36 -1.62 9.91
CA LEU A 116 7.95 -1.79 9.56
C LEU A 116 7.42 -3.01 10.29
N THR A 117 6.26 -2.86 10.93
CA THR A 117 5.66 -3.93 11.72
C THR A 117 4.20 -4.19 11.36
N ASP A 118 3.83 -5.46 11.32
CA ASP A 118 2.44 -5.89 11.16
C ASP A 118 2.23 -7.22 11.90
N GLY A 119 0.99 -7.49 12.31
CA GLY A 119 0.61 -8.73 12.97
C GLY A 119 0.37 -9.86 11.96
N ASP A 120 -0.08 -9.51 10.76
CA ASP A 120 -0.40 -10.46 9.70
C ASP A 120 0.86 -10.94 8.94
N THR A 121 1.05 -12.26 8.93
CA THR A 121 2.17 -12.90 8.23
C THR A 121 2.10 -12.76 6.72
N ASP A 122 0.89 -12.70 6.14
CA ASP A 122 0.71 -12.55 4.69
C ASP A 122 1.08 -11.12 4.26
N ALA A 123 0.65 -10.12 5.03
CA ALA A 123 1.09 -8.74 4.86
C ALA A 123 2.62 -8.62 4.97
N LEU A 124 3.25 -9.25 5.96
CA LEU A 124 4.71 -9.23 6.12
C LEU A 124 5.46 -9.84 4.94
N ALA A 125 4.95 -10.92 4.34
CA ALA A 125 5.57 -11.53 3.16
C ALA A 125 5.56 -10.56 1.97
N THR A 126 4.44 -9.87 1.75
CA THR A 126 4.29 -8.86 0.69
C THR A 126 5.13 -7.63 0.97
N MET A 127 5.11 -7.12 2.21
CA MET A 127 5.88 -5.98 2.67
C MET A 127 7.39 -6.16 2.44
N ARG A 128 7.95 -7.35 2.70
CA ARG A 128 9.36 -7.64 2.44
C ARG A 128 9.72 -7.46 0.96
N ARG A 129 8.88 -7.97 0.06
CA ARG A 129 9.06 -7.80 -1.41
C ARG A 129 9.00 -6.33 -1.80
N ASN A 130 8.07 -5.59 -1.20
CA ASN A 130 7.94 -4.15 -1.43
C ASN A 130 9.16 -3.38 -0.93
N ILE A 131 9.69 -3.71 0.25
CA ILE A 131 10.93 -3.11 0.76
C ILE A 131 12.07 -3.37 -0.22
N ASP A 132 12.28 -4.63 -0.63
CA ASP A 132 13.37 -4.99 -1.53
C ASP A 132 13.28 -4.28 -2.89
N ALA A 133 12.06 -4.15 -3.45
CA ALA A 133 11.81 -3.40 -4.69
C ALA A 133 12.08 -1.89 -4.57
N ASN A 134 12.07 -1.35 -3.35
CA ASN A 134 12.23 0.08 -3.08
C ASN A 134 13.53 0.42 -2.35
N ARG A 135 14.52 -0.47 -2.30
CA ARG A 135 15.85 -0.10 -1.81
C ARG A 135 16.56 0.84 -2.77
N ASP A 136 17.29 1.79 -2.21
CA ASP A 136 18.13 2.70 -3.00
C ASP A 136 19.29 1.92 -3.64
N PRO A 137 19.43 1.90 -4.98
CA PRO A 137 20.53 1.22 -5.65
C PRO A 137 21.90 1.83 -5.36
N SER A 138 21.94 3.10 -4.92
CA SER A 138 23.19 3.85 -4.71
C SER A 138 23.83 3.59 -3.34
N GLY A 139 23.19 2.79 -2.47
CA GLY A 139 23.79 2.25 -1.24
C GLY A 139 24.10 3.29 -0.15
N GLY A 140 23.66 4.53 -0.30
CA GLY A 140 23.92 5.64 0.64
C GLY A 140 22.84 5.86 1.72
N GLY A 141 21.77 5.06 1.73
CA GLY A 141 20.61 5.25 2.61
C GLY A 141 20.68 4.47 3.92
N GLY A 142 19.84 4.88 4.89
CA GLY A 142 19.65 4.20 6.17
C GLY A 142 19.15 2.75 6.07
N GLU A 143 18.92 2.08 7.19
CA GLU A 143 18.42 0.70 7.18
C GLU A 143 16.89 0.62 7.13
N ILE A 144 16.34 -0.39 6.47
CA ILE A 144 14.89 -0.68 6.44
C ILE A 144 14.63 -2.19 6.53
N CYS A 145 13.75 -2.61 7.45
CA CYS A 145 13.37 -4.03 7.62
C CYS A 145 11.92 -4.22 8.08
N ALA A 146 11.39 -5.44 7.89
CA ALA A 146 10.06 -5.84 8.34
C ALA A 146 10.13 -6.85 9.51
N ARG A 147 9.31 -6.63 10.55
CA ARG A 147 9.20 -7.49 11.74
C ARG A 147 7.74 -7.77 12.09
N GLN A 148 7.46 -8.97 12.60
CA GLN A 148 6.13 -9.25 13.12
C GLN A 148 5.93 -8.57 14.48
N LEU A 149 4.77 -7.95 14.68
CA LEU A 149 4.36 -7.38 15.95
C LEU A 149 2.86 -7.54 16.14
N LEU A 150 2.46 -8.30 17.17
CA LEU A 150 1.08 -8.35 17.65
C LEU A 150 0.85 -7.21 18.64
N TRP A 151 -0.33 -6.58 18.57
CA TRP A 151 -0.68 -5.51 19.49
C TRP A 151 -1.24 -6.09 20.78
N GLY A 152 -0.59 -5.75 21.91
CA GLY A 152 -1.08 -6.05 23.27
C GLY A 152 -1.34 -7.53 23.54
#